data_AF-A0A0M3KHJ6-F1
#
_entry.id   AF-A0A0M3KHJ6-F1
#
_cell.length_a   1.000
_cell.length_b   1.000
_cell.length_c   1.000
_cell.angle_alpha   90.00
_cell.angle_beta   90.00
_cell.angle_gamma   90.00
#
_symmetry.space_group_name_H-M   'P 1'
#
loop_
_entity.id
_entity.type
_entity.pdbx_description
1 polymer ?
#
loop_
_entity_poly.entity_id
_entity_poly.type
_entity_poly.pdbx_seq_one_letter_code
_entity_poly.pdbx_strand_id
1 'polypeptide(L)'
;MSADAMQVATTLSETLEPDAQTRRKAEDNLKQLERVPGFGIVLMQLTVSEQSPPAIRLAAAVAMKNFVKASWNKEKCEVEIGEEERKQLRAAALECMFMATGNIRKQLSQVVCIMGSYDFPGEWPELISVLSGYLSGEDLDKLVATLSTMDELFRHYRHEMKSTKLWSELAFVLQHVAAPLTELFKRMIEYIQQKDSMPIDQCQIWLDVLMLITKNFHSLNSQDLPEYFEVVLQLIYSVICSILLLLLLF
;
A
#
# COMPACT_ATOMS: atom_id res chain seq x y z
N MET A 1 -11.20 -22.30 18.80
CA MET A 1 -11.62 -22.74 17.46
C MET A 1 -11.12 -21.69 16.49
N SER A 2 -10.32 -22.06 15.49
CA SER A 2 -9.84 -21.14 14.45
C SER A 2 -10.89 -21.00 13.35
N ALA A 3 -10.89 -19.89 12.63
CA ALA A 3 -11.74 -19.72 11.45
C ALA A 3 -11.45 -20.82 10.41
N ASP A 4 -12.50 -21.41 9.82
CA ASP A 4 -12.38 -22.40 8.75
C ASP A 4 -12.43 -21.71 7.39
N ALA A 5 -11.40 -21.93 6.57
CA ALA A 5 -11.28 -21.33 5.24
C ALA A 5 -12.42 -21.74 4.30
N MET A 6 -12.92 -22.98 4.40
CA MET A 6 -14.01 -23.43 3.56
C MET A 6 -15.32 -22.71 3.94
N GLN A 7 -15.59 -22.59 5.24
CA GLN A 7 -16.76 -21.85 5.74
C GLN A 7 -16.71 -20.37 5.30
N VAL A 8 -15.58 -19.70 5.49
CA VAL A 8 -15.42 -18.29 5.08
C VAL A 8 -15.60 -18.13 3.57
N ALA A 9 -15.01 -19.01 2.76
CA ALA A 9 -15.17 -18.96 1.30
C ALA A 9 -16.63 -19.16 0.85
N THR A 10 -17.36 -20.09 1.47
CA THR A 10 -18.78 -20.29 1.20
C THR A 10 -19.59 -19.06 1.56
N THR A 11 -19.39 -18.49 2.75
CA THR A 11 -20.10 -17.27 3.17
C THR A 11 -19.78 -16.10 2.23
N LEU A 12 -18.52 -15.92 1.82
CA LEU A 12 -18.15 -14.90 0.83
C LEU A 12 -18.85 -15.12 -0.51
N SER A 13 -18.97 -16.36 -0.98
CA SER A 13 -19.73 -16.67 -2.21
C SER A 13 -21.20 -16.25 -2.08
N GLU A 14 -21.83 -16.52 -0.93
CA GLU A 14 -23.22 -16.13 -0.66
C GLU A 14 -23.41 -14.60 -0.63
N THR A 15 -22.40 -13.82 -0.24
CA THR A 15 -22.47 -12.34 -0.32
C THR A 15 -22.51 -11.80 -1.75
N LEU A 16 -22.19 -12.63 -2.75
CA LEU A 16 -22.16 -12.28 -4.16
C LEU A 16 -23.43 -12.72 -4.92
N GLU A 17 -24.33 -13.46 -4.26
CA GLU A 17 -25.57 -13.93 -4.87
C GLU A 17 -26.51 -12.77 -5.25
N PRO A 18 -27.30 -12.91 -6.33
CA PRO A 18 -28.24 -11.86 -6.73
C PRO A 18 -29.39 -11.67 -5.74
N ASP A 19 -29.75 -12.72 -4.99
CA ASP A 19 -30.84 -12.68 -4.01
C ASP A 19 -30.49 -11.84 -2.78
N ALA A 20 -31.35 -10.86 -2.47
CA ALA A 20 -31.12 -9.91 -1.40
C ALA A 20 -31.21 -10.52 0.00
N GLN A 21 -32.04 -11.55 0.20
CA GLN A 21 -32.15 -12.21 1.51
C GLN A 21 -30.91 -13.04 1.81
N THR A 22 -30.43 -13.78 0.82
CA THR A 22 -29.20 -14.59 0.89
C THR A 22 -28.00 -13.72 1.21
N ARG A 23 -27.81 -12.59 0.49
CA ARG A 23 -26.70 -11.67 0.78
C ARG A 23 -26.73 -11.10 2.19
N ARG A 24 -27.89 -10.62 2.67
CA ARG A 24 -28.01 -10.07 4.03
C ARG A 24 -27.67 -11.11 5.09
N LYS A 25 -28.18 -12.34 4.91
CA LYS A 25 -27.85 -13.45 5.82
C LYS A 25 -26.35 -13.77 5.81
N ALA A 26 -25.73 -13.76 4.63
CA ALA A 26 -24.30 -13.99 4.48
C ALA A 26 -23.45 -12.87 5.12
N GLU A 27 -23.85 -11.61 4.97
CA GLU A 27 -23.20 -10.46 5.62
C GLU A 27 -23.30 -10.57 7.16
N ASP A 28 -24.46 -10.95 7.70
CA ASP A 28 -24.64 -11.18 9.14
C ASP A 28 -23.80 -12.36 9.64
N ASN A 29 -23.72 -13.45 8.86
CA ASN A 29 -22.85 -14.58 9.16
C ASN A 29 -21.37 -14.17 9.14
N LEU A 30 -20.96 -13.35 8.16
CA LEU A 30 -19.59 -12.86 8.04
C LEU A 30 -19.19 -12.03 9.27
N LYS A 31 -20.08 -11.17 9.76
CA LYS A 31 -19.88 -10.42 11.02
C LYS A 31 -19.73 -11.32 12.25
N GLN A 32 -20.37 -12.49 12.26
CA GLN A 32 -20.16 -13.47 13.32
C GLN A 32 -18.80 -14.14 13.19
N LEU A 33 -18.37 -14.46 11.96
CA LEU A 33 -17.06 -15.05 11.66
C LEU A 33 -15.90 -14.11 11.98
N GLU A 34 -16.09 -12.79 11.87
CA GLU A 34 -15.10 -11.78 12.24
C GLU A 34 -14.62 -11.90 13.69
N ARG A 35 -15.47 -12.45 14.58
CA ARG A 35 -15.14 -12.67 16.01
C ARG A 35 -14.33 -13.94 16.27
N VAL A 36 -14.15 -14.77 15.25
CA VAL A 36 -13.42 -16.04 15.37
C VAL A 36 -11.92 -15.78 15.17
N PRO A 37 -11.04 -16.20 16.10
CA PRO A 37 -9.60 -16.02 15.96
C PRO A 37 -9.06 -16.61 14.65
N GLY A 38 -8.14 -15.89 14.01
CA GLY A 38 -7.55 -16.28 12.72
C GLY A 38 -8.39 -15.92 11.49
N PHE A 39 -9.54 -15.25 11.66
CA PHE A 39 -10.39 -14.83 10.55
C PHE A 39 -9.62 -13.95 9.53
N GLY A 40 -8.86 -12.97 10.00
CA GLY A 40 -8.06 -12.11 9.11
C GLY A 40 -7.01 -12.88 8.32
N ILE A 41 -6.39 -13.90 8.94
CA ILE A 41 -5.39 -14.75 8.29
C ILE A 41 -6.04 -15.58 7.19
N VAL A 42 -7.22 -16.15 7.46
CA VAL A 42 -8.00 -16.88 6.46
C VAL A 42 -8.38 -15.99 5.29
N LEU A 43 -8.81 -14.75 5.52
CA LEU A 43 -9.11 -13.80 4.45
C LEU A 43 -7.88 -13.50 3.58
N MET A 44 -6.72 -13.30 4.19
CA MET A 44 -5.45 -13.11 3.45
C MET A 44 -5.12 -14.34 2.59
N GLN A 45 -5.22 -15.55 3.15
CA GLN A 45 -4.99 -16.80 2.41
C GLN A 45 -5.95 -16.95 1.22
N LEU A 46 -7.25 -16.68 1.42
CA LEU A 46 -8.25 -16.73 0.35
C LEU A 46 -8.00 -15.70 -0.74
N THR A 47 -7.40 -14.55 -0.40
CA THR A 47 -7.09 -13.48 -1.35
C THR A 47 -6.01 -13.90 -2.36
N VAL A 48 -4.99 -14.62 -1.89
CA VAL A 48 -3.86 -15.07 -2.71
C VAL A 48 -3.99 -16.50 -3.23
N SER A 49 -4.96 -17.28 -2.76
CA SER A 49 -5.21 -18.63 -3.23
C SER A 49 -5.61 -18.66 -4.70
N GLU A 50 -4.80 -19.30 -5.54
CA GLU A 50 -5.10 -19.53 -6.96
C GLU A 50 -6.24 -20.53 -7.18
N GLN A 51 -6.55 -21.35 -6.17
CA GLN A 51 -7.66 -22.30 -6.21
C GLN A 51 -9.01 -21.59 -6.01
N SER A 52 -9.01 -20.40 -5.42
CA SER A 52 -10.23 -19.62 -5.20
C SER A 52 -10.65 -18.86 -6.47
N PRO A 53 -11.94 -18.86 -6.84
CA PRO A 53 -12.46 -18.04 -7.92
C PRO A 53 -12.09 -16.55 -7.76
N PRO A 54 -11.79 -15.81 -8.85
CA PRO A 54 -11.40 -14.40 -8.78
C PRO A 54 -12.36 -13.50 -7.99
N ALA A 55 -13.67 -13.78 -8.09
CA ALA A 55 -14.70 -13.05 -7.35
C ALA A 55 -14.58 -13.25 -5.84
N ILE A 56 -14.29 -14.47 -5.38
CA ILE A 56 -14.09 -14.79 -3.96
C ILE A 56 -12.80 -14.15 -3.46
N ARG A 57 -11.72 -14.19 -4.26
CA ARG A 57 -10.44 -13.54 -3.91
C ARG A 57 -10.61 -12.03 -3.70
N LEU A 58 -11.35 -11.36 -4.58
CA LEU A 58 -11.64 -9.93 -4.44
C LEU A 58 -12.56 -9.66 -3.25
N ALA A 59 -13.60 -10.47 -3.05
CA ALA A 59 -14.49 -10.35 -1.89
C ALA A 59 -13.72 -10.52 -0.56
N ALA A 60 -12.77 -11.48 -0.50
CA ALA A 60 -11.89 -11.67 0.65
C ALA A 60 -11.01 -10.45 0.92
N ALA A 61 -10.43 -9.85 -0.12
CA ALA A 61 -9.62 -8.64 0.03
C ALA A 61 -10.44 -7.43 0.53
N VAL A 62 -11.68 -7.29 0.04
CA VAL A 62 -12.61 -6.25 0.49
C VAL A 62 -13.04 -6.48 1.94
N ALA A 63 -13.38 -7.73 2.30
CA ALA A 63 -13.71 -8.11 3.67
C ALA A 63 -12.53 -7.85 4.61
N MET A 64 -11.30 -8.15 4.19
CA MET A 64 -10.09 -7.91 4.97
C MET A 64 -9.89 -6.43 5.26
N LYS A 65 -10.10 -5.57 4.25
CA LYS A 65 -10.06 -4.12 4.43
C LYS A 65 -11.09 -3.64 5.43
N ASN A 66 -12.33 -4.13 5.33
CA ASN A 66 -13.40 -3.74 6.24
C ASN A 66 -13.12 -4.20 7.67
N PHE A 67 -12.65 -5.43 7.85
CA PHE A 67 -12.26 -5.99 9.14
C PHE A 67 -11.16 -5.14 9.81
N VAL A 68 -10.10 -4.80 9.07
CA VAL A 68 -9.01 -3.96 9.59
C VAL A 68 -9.52 -2.55 9.94
N LYS A 69 -10.37 -1.97 9.10
CA LYS A 69 -10.95 -0.65 9.35
C LYS A 69 -11.79 -0.62 10.64
N ALA A 70 -12.50 -1.70 10.95
CA ALA A 70 -13.38 -1.79 12.12
C ALA A 70 -12.64 -2.22 13.42
N SER A 71 -11.58 -3.03 13.29
CA SER A 71 -11.01 -3.76 14.43
C SER A 71 -9.53 -3.47 14.70
N TRP A 72 -8.82 -2.74 13.83
CA TRP A 72 -7.39 -2.50 14.03
C TRP A 72 -7.08 -1.41 15.07
N ASN A 73 -7.97 -0.43 15.25
CA ASN A 73 -7.80 0.61 16.26
C ASN A 73 -8.07 0.04 17.67
N LYS A 74 -7.02 -0.11 18.49
CA LYS A 74 -7.11 -0.67 19.86
C LYS A 74 -8.06 0.09 20.79
N GLU A 75 -8.31 1.38 20.56
CA GLU A 75 -9.22 2.19 21.40
C GLU A 75 -10.70 2.03 21.02
N LYS A 76 -10.98 1.67 19.76
CA LYS A 76 -12.33 1.60 19.17
C LYS A 76 -12.43 0.40 18.23
N CYS A 77 -12.17 -0.79 18.74
CA CYS A 77 -12.26 -2.03 17.96
C CYS A 77 -13.62 -2.71 18.18
N GLU A 78 -14.25 -3.16 17.09
CA GLU A 78 -15.42 -4.04 17.17
C GLU A 78 -15.04 -5.47 17.61
N VAL A 79 -13.84 -5.92 17.19
CA VAL A 79 -13.26 -7.21 17.57
C VAL A 79 -11.85 -6.99 18.09
N GLU A 80 -11.55 -7.57 19.25
CA GLU A 80 -10.20 -7.55 19.82
C GLU A 80 -9.30 -8.56 19.08
N ILE A 81 -8.20 -8.06 18.51
CA ILE A 81 -7.20 -8.87 17.81
C ILE A 81 -5.95 -8.96 18.70
N GLY A 82 -5.55 -10.18 19.05
CA GLY A 82 -4.36 -10.41 19.87
C GLY A 82 -3.07 -9.95 19.18
N GLU A 83 -2.07 -9.54 19.96
CA GLU A 83 -0.83 -8.94 19.40
C GLU A 83 -0.06 -9.90 18.47
N GLU A 84 -0.03 -11.20 18.79
CA GLU A 84 0.56 -12.21 17.90
C GLU A 84 -0.17 -12.30 16.55
N GLU A 85 -1.50 -12.22 16.55
CA GLU A 85 -2.29 -12.21 15.32
C GLU A 85 -2.06 -10.91 14.55
N ARG A 86 -1.96 -9.74 15.23
CA ARG A 86 -1.61 -8.48 14.58
C ARG A 86 -0.26 -8.56 13.88
N LYS A 87 0.76 -9.11 14.55
CA LYS A 87 2.09 -9.30 13.97
C LYS A 87 2.05 -10.19 12.72
N GLN A 88 1.32 -11.29 12.78
CA GLN A 88 1.13 -12.18 11.63
C GLN A 88 0.39 -11.48 10.47
N LEU A 89 -0.66 -10.72 10.78
CA LEU A 89 -1.44 -9.98 9.78
C LEU A 89 -0.62 -8.89 9.09
N ARG A 90 0.26 -8.21 9.83
CA ARG A 90 1.19 -7.22 9.27
C ARG A 90 2.13 -7.85 8.24
N ALA A 91 2.78 -8.96 8.59
CA ALA A 91 3.64 -9.69 7.66
C ALA A 91 2.86 -10.19 6.44
N ALA A 92 1.71 -10.85 6.66
CA ALA A 92 0.86 -11.38 5.61
C ALA A 92 0.33 -10.29 4.68
N ALA A 93 -0.02 -9.10 5.20
CA ALA A 93 -0.53 -7.99 4.39
C ALA A 93 0.50 -7.51 3.35
N LEU A 94 1.76 -7.36 3.76
CA LEU A 94 2.83 -6.98 2.84
C LEU A 94 3.09 -8.04 1.80
N GLU A 95 3.26 -9.30 2.22
CA GLU A 95 3.49 -10.42 1.30
C GLU A 95 2.35 -10.55 0.28
N CYS A 96 1.09 -10.55 0.75
CA CYS A 96 -0.08 -10.67 -0.11
C CYS A 96 -0.22 -9.48 -1.06
N MET A 97 0.11 -8.25 -0.62
CA MET A 97 0.07 -7.06 -1.47
C MET A 97 1.03 -7.20 -2.66
N PHE A 98 2.25 -7.70 -2.43
CA PHE A 98 3.24 -7.90 -3.49
C PHE A 98 2.93 -9.10 -4.40
N MET A 99 2.23 -10.13 -3.90
CA MET A 99 1.80 -11.28 -4.70
C MET A 99 0.54 -10.99 -5.55
N ALA A 100 -0.40 -10.19 -5.02
CA ALA A 100 -1.63 -9.85 -5.72
C ALA A 100 -1.39 -8.87 -6.86
N THR A 101 -2.29 -8.80 -7.85
CA THR A 101 -2.26 -7.83 -8.96
C THR A 101 -3.60 -7.09 -9.08
N GLY A 102 -3.64 -6.01 -9.87
CA GLY A 102 -4.87 -5.30 -10.22
C GLY A 102 -5.68 -4.80 -9.02
N ASN A 103 -7.00 -5.04 -9.04
CA ASN A 103 -7.91 -4.54 -8.01
C ASN A 103 -7.69 -5.17 -6.64
N ILE A 104 -7.23 -6.42 -6.58
CA ILE A 104 -6.94 -7.10 -5.32
C ILE A 104 -5.78 -6.38 -4.61
N ARG A 105 -4.69 -6.11 -5.35
CA ARG A 105 -3.57 -5.35 -4.82
C ARG A 105 -4.00 -3.99 -4.28
N LYS A 106 -4.86 -3.26 -5.00
CA LYS A 106 -5.38 -1.97 -4.52
C LYS A 106 -6.11 -2.08 -3.16
N GLN A 107 -6.88 -3.14 -2.94
CA GLN A 107 -7.52 -3.37 -1.63
C GLN A 107 -6.47 -3.67 -0.55
N LEU A 108 -5.44 -4.48 -0.87
CA LEU A 108 -4.38 -4.83 0.08
C LEU A 108 -3.46 -3.64 0.40
N SER A 109 -3.17 -2.75 -0.56
CA SER A 109 -2.48 -1.48 -0.29
C SER A 109 -3.26 -0.63 0.71
N GLN A 110 -4.60 -0.55 0.58
CA GLN A 110 -5.43 0.15 1.56
C GLN A 110 -5.40 -0.54 2.93
N VAL A 111 -5.39 -1.88 2.99
CA VAL A 111 -5.21 -2.63 4.23
C VAL A 111 -3.90 -2.23 4.92
N VAL A 112 -2.79 -2.24 4.18
CA VAL A 112 -1.47 -1.85 4.68
C VAL A 112 -1.48 -0.40 5.19
N CYS A 113 -2.10 0.53 4.46
CA CYS A 113 -2.18 1.93 4.86
C CYS A 113 -3.01 2.14 6.13
N ILE A 114 -4.15 1.44 6.28
CA ILE A 114 -4.98 1.50 7.49
C ILE A 114 -4.21 0.93 8.69
N MET A 115 -3.57 -0.22 8.53
CA MET A 115 -2.74 -0.79 9.60
C MET A 115 -1.59 0.15 9.97
N GLY A 116 -0.93 0.72 8.95
CA GLY A 116 0.17 1.67 9.09
C GLY A 116 -0.24 2.93 9.84
N SER A 117 -1.44 3.50 9.62
CA SER A 117 -1.84 4.74 10.31
C SER A 117 -1.96 4.60 11.83
N TYR A 118 -2.04 3.38 12.36
CA TYR A 118 -2.06 3.12 13.80
C TYR A 118 -0.71 2.61 14.33
N ASP A 119 -0.05 1.74 13.58
CA ASP A 119 1.10 0.98 14.07
C ASP A 119 2.45 1.55 13.59
N PHE A 120 2.48 2.38 12.54
CA PHE A 120 3.70 2.98 12.00
C PHE A 120 4.06 4.30 12.72
N PRO A 121 5.35 4.59 12.97
CA PRO A 121 6.53 3.72 12.82
C PRO A 121 6.81 2.85 14.05
N GLY A 122 6.03 2.99 15.12
CA GLY A 122 6.32 2.41 16.44
C GLY A 122 6.27 0.88 16.46
N GLU A 123 5.07 0.31 16.36
CA GLU A 123 4.87 -1.14 16.44
C GLU A 123 5.31 -1.84 15.16
N TRP A 124 5.30 -1.14 14.02
CA TRP A 124 5.59 -1.72 12.70
C TRP A 124 6.70 -0.97 11.92
N PRO A 125 7.94 -0.94 12.44
CA PRO A 125 9.06 -0.26 11.78
C PRO A 125 9.47 -0.94 10.48
N GLU A 126 9.25 -2.25 10.33
CA GLU A 126 9.67 -3.01 9.13
C GLU A 126 8.92 -2.56 7.87
N LEU A 127 7.73 -1.96 8.01
CA LEU A 127 6.90 -1.50 6.88
C LEU A 127 7.71 -0.67 5.88
N ILE A 128 8.41 0.37 6.38
CA ILE A 128 9.17 1.27 5.51
C ILE A 128 10.40 0.61 4.91
N SER A 129 11.06 -0.28 5.67
CA SER A 129 12.23 -1.00 5.19
C SER A 129 11.88 -1.92 4.03
N VAL A 130 10.77 -2.66 4.12
CA VAL A 130 10.28 -3.55 3.07
C VAL A 130 9.89 -2.74 1.83
N LEU A 131 9.12 -1.65 2.01
CA LEU A 131 8.75 -0.78 0.89
C LEU A 131 10.01 -0.18 0.23
N SER A 132 10.97 0.31 1.00
CA SER A 132 12.22 0.90 0.45
C SER A 132 13.04 -0.10 -0.38
N GLY A 133 13.00 -1.39 -0.04
CA GLY A 133 13.72 -2.44 -0.76
C GLY A 133 13.26 -2.61 -2.22
N TYR A 134 11.99 -2.33 -2.51
CA TYR A 134 11.44 -2.41 -3.87
C TYR A 134 11.68 -1.15 -4.71
N LEU A 135 12.24 -0.08 -4.14
CA LEU A 135 12.63 1.13 -4.89
C LEU A 135 13.86 0.91 -5.78
N SER A 136 14.50 -0.27 -5.73
CA SER A 136 15.50 -0.67 -6.72
C SER A 136 14.91 -0.76 -8.13
N GLY A 137 13.60 -0.96 -8.28
CA GLY A 137 12.93 -0.97 -9.59
C GLY A 137 13.22 -2.21 -10.44
N GLU A 138 13.71 -3.30 -9.85
CA GLU A 138 13.92 -4.59 -10.54
C GLU A 138 12.60 -5.18 -11.07
N ASP A 139 11.50 -4.96 -10.34
CA ASP A 139 10.15 -5.37 -10.70
C ASP A 139 9.25 -4.12 -10.75
N LEU A 140 8.89 -3.70 -11.97
CA LEU A 140 8.09 -2.50 -12.20
C LEU A 140 6.71 -2.59 -11.54
N ASP A 141 6.12 -3.78 -11.50
CA ASP A 141 4.78 -3.97 -10.97
C ASP A 141 4.78 -3.81 -9.43
N LYS A 142 5.79 -4.39 -8.76
CA LYS A 142 6.03 -4.17 -7.32
C LYS A 142 6.52 -2.75 -7.02
N LEU A 143 7.25 -2.12 -7.92
CA LEU A 143 7.68 -0.73 -7.77
C LEU A 143 6.48 0.23 -7.74
N VAL A 144 5.56 0.10 -8.71
CA VAL A 144 4.34 0.91 -8.77
C VAL A 144 3.48 0.68 -7.52
N ALA A 145 3.37 -0.57 -7.08
CA ALA A 145 2.67 -0.91 -5.83
C ALA A 145 3.29 -0.19 -4.62
N THR A 146 4.61 -0.29 -4.49
CA THR A 146 5.39 0.33 -3.41
C THR A 146 5.18 1.84 -3.38
N LEU A 147 5.41 2.51 -4.51
CA LEU A 147 5.30 3.96 -4.60
C LEU A 147 3.87 4.46 -4.37
N SER A 148 2.86 3.69 -4.78
CA SER A 148 1.44 3.99 -4.53
C SER A 148 1.09 3.88 -3.04
N THR A 149 1.53 2.80 -2.39
CA THR A 149 1.34 2.59 -0.95
C THR A 149 2.08 3.67 -0.15
N MET A 150 3.30 4.04 -0.55
CA MET A 150 4.06 5.13 0.05
C MET A 150 3.34 6.49 -0.13
N ASP A 151 2.81 6.81 -1.32
CA ASP A 151 2.07 8.07 -1.53
C ASP A 151 0.86 8.17 -0.60
N GLU A 152 0.12 7.06 -0.44
CA GLU A 152 -1.04 7.01 0.45
C GLU A 152 -0.63 7.14 1.92
N LEU A 153 0.43 6.43 2.34
CA LEU A 153 0.96 6.52 3.71
C LEU A 153 1.46 7.93 4.03
N PHE A 154 2.22 8.57 3.15
CA PHE A 154 2.83 9.88 3.39
C PHE A 154 1.87 11.05 3.13
N ARG A 155 0.69 10.81 2.55
CA ARG A 155 -0.23 11.89 2.15
C ARG A 155 -0.64 12.78 3.31
N HIS A 156 -0.79 12.21 4.50
CA HIS A 156 -1.23 12.93 5.69
C HIS A 156 -0.21 13.97 6.15
N TYR A 157 1.09 13.79 5.85
CA TYR A 157 2.13 14.79 6.11
C TYR A 157 1.84 16.13 5.45
N ARG A 158 1.06 16.19 4.37
CA ARG A 158 0.75 17.45 3.68
C ARG A 158 -0.22 18.35 4.46
N HIS A 159 -0.94 17.79 5.43
CA HIS A 159 -2.08 18.46 6.08
C HIS A 159 -2.05 18.34 7.61
N GLU A 160 -1.22 17.47 8.16
CA GLU A 160 -1.09 17.31 9.61
C GLU A 160 -0.31 18.47 10.24
N MET A 161 -0.70 18.84 11.47
CA MET A 161 -0.06 19.90 12.22
C MET A 161 1.32 19.43 12.74
N LYS A 162 2.29 20.35 12.73
CA LYS A 162 3.64 20.09 13.25
C LYS A 162 3.57 19.58 14.69
N SER A 163 4.14 18.40 14.92
CA SER A 163 4.22 17.76 16.22
C SER A 163 5.50 16.94 16.34
N THR A 164 5.99 16.73 17.56
CA THR A 164 7.19 15.88 17.79
C THR A 164 6.98 14.47 17.25
N LYS A 165 5.76 13.93 17.34
CA LYS A 165 5.43 12.61 16.79
C LYS A 165 5.62 12.57 15.27
N LEU A 166 5.02 13.54 14.57
CA LEU A 166 5.15 13.67 13.11
C LEU A 166 6.60 13.85 12.67
N TRP A 167 7.37 14.68 13.38
CA TRP A 167 8.78 14.90 13.08
C TRP A 167 9.64 13.65 13.24
N SER A 168 9.44 12.90 14.33
CA SER A 168 10.15 11.64 14.56
C SER A 168 9.81 10.59 13.50
N GLU A 169 8.54 10.50 13.11
CA GLU A 169 8.11 9.61 12.02
C GLU A 169 8.72 10.01 10.68
N LEU A 170 8.63 11.29 10.30
CA LEU A 170 9.19 11.79 9.05
C LEU A 170 10.71 11.58 9.00
N ALA A 171 11.42 11.84 10.10
CA ALA A 171 12.85 11.57 10.20
C ALA A 171 13.18 10.09 9.98
N PHE A 172 12.40 9.18 10.58
CA PHE A 172 12.54 7.74 10.39
C PHE A 172 12.30 7.32 8.92
N VAL A 173 11.24 7.85 8.29
CA VAL A 173 10.96 7.60 6.87
C VAL A 173 12.10 8.08 5.98
N LEU A 174 12.61 9.28 6.21
CA LEU A 174 13.67 9.87 5.40
C LEU A 174 14.97 9.05 5.45
N GLN A 175 15.32 8.48 6.60
CA GLN A 175 16.50 7.62 6.73
C GLN A 175 16.45 6.39 5.81
N HIS A 176 15.25 5.88 5.52
CA HIS A 176 15.06 4.69 4.68
C HIS A 176 14.73 5.02 3.23
N VAL A 177 14.01 6.10 2.96
CA VAL A 177 13.42 6.37 1.64
C VAL A 177 14.18 7.42 0.85
N ALA A 178 14.81 8.40 1.49
CA ALA A 178 15.33 9.58 0.77
C ALA A 178 16.39 9.22 -0.28
N ALA A 179 17.34 8.36 0.06
CA ALA A 179 18.38 7.93 -0.87
C ALA A 179 17.86 6.96 -1.96
N PRO A 180 17.14 5.86 -1.64
CA PRO A 180 16.58 4.98 -2.67
C PRO A 180 15.62 5.68 -3.63
N LEU A 181 14.78 6.60 -3.13
CA LEU A 181 13.85 7.37 -3.96
C LEU A 181 14.61 8.30 -4.92
N THR A 182 15.65 8.97 -4.44
CA THR A 182 16.51 9.83 -5.27
C THR A 182 17.24 9.04 -6.35
N GLU A 183 17.76 7.86 -6.00
CA GLU A 183 18.47 7.00 -6.94
C GLU A 183 17.53 6.39 -7.97
N LEU A 184 16.31 6.04 -7.57
CA LEU A 184 15.27 5.67 -8.52
C LEU A 184 14.95 6.86 -9.45
N PHE A 185 14.80 8.06 -8.90
CA PHE A 185 14.48 9.23 -9.71
C PHE A 185 15.54 9.46 -10.79
N LYS A 186 16.84 9.44 -10.43
CA LYS A 186 18.00 9.49 -11.35
C LYS A 186 17.87 8.50 -12.51
N ARG A 187 17.64 7.23 -12.19
CA ARG A 187 17.51 6.16 -13.18
C ARG A 187 16.33 6.40 -14.12
N MET A 188 15.20 6.85 -13.59
CA MET A 188 14.03 7.20 -14.41
C MET A 188 14.31 8.33 -15.40
N ILE A 189 15.22 9.25 -15.10
CA ILE A 189 15.67 10.28 -16.06
C ILE A 189 16.57 9.69 -17.13
N GLU A 190 17.48 8.77 -16.80
CA GLU A 190 18.33 8.14 -17.82
C GLU A 190 17.46 7.42 -18.88
N TYR A 191 16.36 6.80 -18.45
CA TYR A 191 15.37 6.21 -19.35
C TYR A 191 14.67 7.24 -20.27
N ILE A 192 14.61 8.51 -19.89
CA ILE A 192 13.97 9.57 -20.68
C ILE A 192 14.65 9.76 -22.04
N GLN A 193 15.96 9.51 -22.10
CA GLN A 193 16.75 9.61 -23.32
C GLN A 193 16.36 8.54 -24.34
N GLN A 194 15.70 7.47 -23.88
CA GLN A 194 15.29 6.32 -24.69
C GLN A 194 13.80 6.37 -25.09
N LYS A 195 13.08 7.47 -24.77
CA LYS A 195 11.64 7.62 -24.98
C LYS A 195 11.18 7.29 -26.41
N ASP A 196 12.00 7.66 -27.42
CA ASP A 196 11.64 7.53 -28.83
C ASP A 196 11.70 6.07 -29.32
N SER A 197 12.35 5.20 -28.54
CA SER A 197 12.47 3.76 -28.81
C SER A 197 11.56 2.91 -27.93
N MET A 198 10.80 3.52 -27.02
CA MET A 198 10.00 2.82 -26.02
C MET A 198 8.55 2.61 -26.51
N PRO A 199 7.95 1.41 -26.34
CA PRO A 199 6.53 1.20 -26.60
C PRO A 199 5.63 2.11 -25.76
N ILE A 200 4.48 2.51 -26.30
CA ILE A 200 3.53 3.43 -25.63
C ILE A 200 3.15 2.95 -24.22
N ASP A 201 2.87 1.65 -24.05
CA ASP A 201 2.47 1.08 -22.76
C ASP A 201 3.59 1.21 -21.69
N GLN A 202 4.85 1.07 -22.11
CA GLN A 202 6.00 1.26 -21.23
C GLN A 202 6.20 2.75 -20.89
N CYS A 203 5.97 3.66 -21.84
CA CYS A 203 5.98 5.10 -21.59
C CYS A 203 4.92 5.50 -20.55
N GLN A 204 3.73 4.91 -20.60
CA GLN A 204 2.66 5.17 -19.62
C GLN A 204 3.07 4.74 -18.21
N ILE A 205 3.58 3.51 -18.06
CA ILE A 205 4.08 3.01 -16.77
C ILE A 205 5.19 3.91 -16.23
N TRP A 206 6.11 4.32 -17.12
CA TRP A 206 7.21 5.21 -16.75
C TRP A 206 6.73 6.58 -16.26
N LEU A 207 5.75 7.19 -16.93
CA LEU A 207 5.11 8.44 -16.50
C LEU A 207 4.40 8.28 -15.16
N ASP A 208 3.71 7.17 -14.94
CA ASP A 208 3.04 6.86 -13.68
C ASP A 208 4.05 6.75 -12.52
N VAL A 209 5.17 6.05 -12.74
CA VAL A 209 6.25 5.94 -11.75
C VAL A 209 6.84 7.32 -11.44
N LEU A 210 7.13 8.15 -12.45
CA LEU A 210 7.62 9.52 -12.23
C LEU A 210 6.63 10.39 -11.45
N MET A 211 5.33 10.29 -11.76
CA MET A 211 4.28 11.00 -11.04
C MET A 211 4.26 10.58 -9.57
N LEU A 212 4.35 9.27 -9.31
CA LEU A 212 4.39 8.75 -7.94
C LEU A 212 5.66 9.18 -7.20
N ILE A 213 6.84 9.16 -7.83
CA ILE A 213 8.08 9.67 -7.23
C ILE A 213 7.90 11.13 -6.82
N THR A 214 7.34 11.95 -7.72
CA THR A 214 7.11 13.39 -7.47
C THR A 214 6.12 13.62 -6.33
N LYS A 215 5.04 12.83 -6.26
CA LYS A 215 4.06 12.90 -5.16
C LYS A 215 4.67 12.52 -3.82
N ASN A 216 5.47 11.44 -3.79
CA ASN A 216 6.20 11.02 -2.59
C ASN A 216 7.19 12.09 -2.15
N PHE A 217 7.99 12.61 -3.09
CA PHE A 217 8.90 13.73 -2.84
C PHE A 217 8.15 14.93 -2.26
N HIS A 218 7.02 15.34 -2.85
CA HIS A 218 6.23 16.45 -2.33
C HIS A 218 5.73 16.20 -0.89
N SER A 219 5.21 15.00 -0.59
CA SER A 219 4.80 14.65 0.78
C SER A 219 5.95 14.76 1.77
N LEU A 220 7.13 14.22 1.43
CA LEU A 220 8.30 14.21 2.30
C LEU A 220 8.88 15.62 2.56
N ASN A 221 8.59 16.58 1.70
CA ASN A 221 9.04 17.97 1.80
C ASN A 221 7.91 18.95 2.18
N SER A 222 6.73 18.45 2.53
CA SER A 222 5.55 19.30 2.76
C SER A 222 5.55 20.04 4.10
N GLN A 223 6.25 19.50 5.10
CA GLN A 223 6.38 20.08 6.43
C GLN A 223 7.54 21.08 6.52
N ASP A 224 8.66 20.70 5.90
CA ASP A 224 9.90 21.46 5.75
C ASP A 224 10.78 20.74 4.72
N LEU A 225 11.87 21.39 4.32
CA LEU A 225 12.86 20.85 3.41
C LEU A 225 13.95 20.10 4.19
N PRO A 226 14.02 18.76 4.12
CA PRO A 226 15.06 17.99 4.80
C PRO A 226 16.44 18.26 4.21
N GLU A 227 17.47 18.31 5.07
CA GLU A 227 18.89 18.55 4.69
C GLU A 227 19.36 17.66 3.54
N TYR A 228 18.98 16.39 3.54
CA TYR A 228 19.31 15.47 2.45
C TYR A 228 18.82 16.00 1.09
N PHE A 229 17.59 16.50 1.02
CA PHE A 229 17.04 17.04 -0.22
C PHE A 229 17.58 18.44 -0.56
N GLU A 230 18.05 19.23 0.42
CA GLU A 230 18.80 20.48 0.16
C GLU A 230 20.02 20.24 -0.72
N VAL A 231 20.79 19.19 -0.43
CA VAL A 231 22.00 18.84 -1.18
C VAL A 231 21.66 18.35 -2.59
N VAL A 232 20.51 17.68 -2.75
CA VAL A 232 20.09 17.05 -4.01
C VAL A 232 19.15 17.95 -4.83
N LEU A 233 18.72 19.10 -4.31
CA LEU A 233 17.72 19.96 -4.93
C LEU A 233 18.08 20.41 -6.35
N GLN A 234 19.35 20.71 -6.62
CA GLN A 234 19.80 21.06 -7.98
C GLN A 234 19.55 19.94 -8.99
N LEU A 235 19.75 18.69 -8.58
CA LEU A 235 19.43 17.52 -9.39
C LEU A 235 17.92 17.41 -9.59
N ILE A 236 17.12 17.58 -8.53
CA ILE A 236 15.67 17.48 -8.64
C ILE A 236 15.10 18.55 -9.56
N TYR A 237 15.60 19.80 -9.49
CA TYR A 237 15.17 20.88 -10.36
C TYR A 237 15.54 20.65 -11.83
N SER A 238 16.78 20.23 -12.12
CA SER A 238 17.20 19.96 -13.50
C SER A 238 16.32 18.88 -14.16
N VAL A 239 15.86 17.93 -13.35
CA VAL A 239 15.00 16.83 -13.76
C VAL A 239 13.58 17.29 -14.04
N ILE A 240 12.97 18.02 -13.10
CA ILE A 240 11.63 18.57 -13.29
C ILE A 240 11.61 19.46 -14.55
N CYS A 241 12.63 20.28 -14.76
CA CYS A 241 12.77 21.07 -15.98
C CYS A 241 12.87 20.20 -17.23
N SER A 242 13.63 19.10 -17.20
CA SER A 242 13.76 18.18 -18.34
C SER A 242 12.42 17.51 -18.69
N ILE A 243 11.67 17.07 -17.68
CA ILE A 243 10.33 16.49 -17.86
C ILE A 243 9.35 17.52 -18.43
N LEU A 244 9.35 18.75 -17.90
CA LEU A 244 8.47 19.83 -18.40
C LEU A 244 8.80 20.20 -19.85
N LEU A 245 10.08 20.23 -20.23
CA LEU A 245 10.49 20.48 -21.61
C LEU A 245 10.01 19.38 -22.56
N LEU A 246 10.06 18.12 -22.12
CA LEU A 246 9.47 17.00 -22.86
C LEU A 246 7.96 17.10 -22.97
N LEU A 247 7.30 17.51 -21.87
CA LEU A 247 5.93 17.99 -21.77
C LEU A 247 5.49 18.84 -22.96
N LEU A 248 6.33 19.84 -23.26
CA LEU A 248 6.06 20.91 -24.20
C LEU A 248 6.46 20.58 -25.65
N LEU A 249 7.20 19.49 -25.87
CA LEU A 249 7.67 19.05 -27.19
C LEU A 249 6.74 18.01 -27.86
N PHE A 250 5.66 17.62 -27.18
CA PHE A 250 4.54 16.83 -27.71
C PHE A 250 3.28 17.69 -27.80
#